data_AF-A0A6B1I093-F1
#
_entry.id   AF-A0A6B1I093-F1
#
_cell.length_a   1.000
_cell.length_b   1.000
_cell.length_c   1.000
_cell.angle_alpha   90.00
_cell.angle_beta   90.00
_cell.angle_gamma   90.00
#
_symmetry.space_group_name_H-M   'P 1'
#
loop_
_entity.id
_entity.type
_entity.pdbx_description
1 polymer ?
#
loop_
_entity_poly.entity_id
_entity_poly.type
_entity_poly.pdbx_seq_one_letter_code
_entity_poly.pdbx_strand_id
1 'polypeptide(L)'
;QGDAWYALRDVCPHQGARLSDGRVGGTALARHPGDEIVLGRAGEILSCPWHGWEYDVRTGRSLCEPEKVRVRTYPVLVEDSRVVVEMG
;
A
#
# COMPACT_ATOMS: atom_id res chain seq x y z
N GLN A 1 -1.28 -13.94 12.61
CA GLN A 1 -1.14 -12.48 12.47
C GLN A 1 -2.56 -11.94 12.42
N GLY A 2 -2.94 -11.07 13.35
CA GLY A 2 -4.32 -10.60 13.46
C GLY A 2 -4.72 -9.73 12.26
N ASP A 3 -6.01 -9.73 11.95
CA ASP A 3 -6.58 -8.99 10.83
C ASP A 3 -6.49 -7.47 11.09
N ALA A 4 -5.43 -6.84 10.60
CA ALA A 4 -5.34 -5.38 10.57
C ALA A 4 -6.00 -4.86 9.29
N TRP A 5 -6.94 -3.94 9.45
CA TRP A 5 -7.68 -3.34 8.34
C TRP A 5 -7.12 -1.97 7.98
N TYR A 6 -6.96 -1.75 6.68
CA TYR A 6 -6.47 -0.49 6.12
C TYR A 6 -7.41 -0.04 5.00
N ALA A 7 -7.65 1.27 4.92
CA ALA A 7 -8.46 1.87 3.87
C ALA A 7 -7.64 2.94 3.15
N LEU A 8 -7.62 2.84 1.83
CA LEU A 8 -6.88 3.74 0.94
C LEU A 8 -7.81 4.20 -0.19
N ARG A 9 -7.54 5.38 -0.74
CA ARG A 9 -8.27 5.89 -1.90
C ARG A 9 -8.00 5.02 -3.13
N ASP A 10 -9.05 4.60 -3.82
CA ASP A 10 -8.95 3.71 -4.98
C ASP A 10 -8.53 4.43 -6.29
N VAL A 11 -7.56 5.34 -6.20
CA VAL A 11 -6.98 6.05 -7.34
C VAL A 11 -5.49 6.26 -7.06
N CYS A 12 -4.66 5.68 -7.92
CA CYS A 12 -3.22 5.80 -7.87
C CYS A 12 -2.83 7.28 -8.10
N PRO A 13 -2.16 7.95 -7.14
CA PRO A 13 -1.77 9.35 -7.28
C PRO A 13 -0.69 9.60 -8.34
N HIS A 14 -0.07 8.53 -8.87
CA HIS A 14 0.92 8.66 -9.94
C HIS A 14 0.25 9.01 -11.27
N GLN A 15 -0.66 8.17 -11.78
CA GLN A 15 -1.32 8.38 -13.09
C GLN A 15 -2.81 7.98 -13.14
N GLY A 16 -3.44 7.66 -12.01
CA GLY A 16 -4.90 7.51 -11.94
C GLY A 16 -5.46 6.09 -12.05
N ALA A 17 -4.63 5.04 -12.06
CA ALA A 17 -5.09 3.65 -12.02
C ALA A 17 -6.02 3.39 -10.82
N ARG A 18 -7.01 2.50 -10.99
CA ARG A 18 -7.69 1.87 -9.84
C ARG A 18 -6.68 1.00 -9.10
N LEU A 19 -6.55 1.22 -7.80
CA LEU A 19 -5.58 0.52 -6.96
C LEU A 19 -6.12 -0.83 -6.46
N SER A 20 -7.44 -0.96 -6.39
CA SER A 20 -8.14 -2.20 -6.06
C SER A 20 -7.90 -3.33 -7.09
N ASP A 21 -7.57 -2.97 -8.34
CA ASP A 21 -7.13 -3.91 -9.38
C ASP A 21 -5.66 -4.36 -9.21
N GLY A 22 -4.95 -3.80 -8.22
CA GLY A 22 -3.56 -4.11 -7.90
C GLY A 22 -3.38 -5.35 -7.03
N ARG A 23 -2.17 -5.52 -6.50
CA ARG A 23 -1.81 -6.65 -5.62
C ARG A 23 -1.29 -6.16 -4.28
N VAL A 24 -1.82 -6.72 -3.19
CA VAL A 24 -1.20 -6.62 -1.86
C VAL A 24 -0.19 -7.77 -1.68
N GLY A 25 1.04 -7.44 -1.31
CA GLY A 25 2.14 -8.41 -1.16
C GLY A 25 3.31 -7.83 -0.37
N GLY A 26 4.52 -8.31 -0.66
CA GLY A 26 5.79 -7.76 -0.16
C GLY A 26 6.58 -7.04 -1.25
N THR A 27 7.79 -6.61 -0.91
CA THR A 27 8.73 -5.92 -1.83
C THR A 27 10.15 -6.45 -1.65
N ALA A 28 11.03 -6.13 -2.59
CA ALA A 28 12.47 -6.41 -2.48
C ALA A 28 13.13 -5.44 -1.49
N LEU A 29 13.98 -5.95 -0.62
CA LEU A 29 14.71 -5.16 0.38
C LEU A 29 16.13 -4.75 -0.06
N ALA A 30 16.56 -5.20 -1.24
CA ALA A 30 17.86 -4.87 -1.83
C ALA A 30 18.02 -3.35 -2.01
N ARG A 31 19.21 -2.82 -1.76
CA ARG A 31 19.49 -1.38 -1.80
C ARG A 31 20.45 -1.00 -2.92
N HIS A 32 21.33 -1.92 -3.29
CA HIS A 32 22.40 -1.70 -4.25
C HIS A 32 22.45 -2.82 -5.29
N PRO A 33 22.92 -2.52 -6.51
CA PRO A 33 23.19 -3.56 -7.51
C PRO A 33 24.14 -4.62 -6.96
N GLY A 34 23.78 -5.89 -7.11
CA GLY A 34 24.55 -7.03 -6.62
C GLY A 34 24.19 -7.50 -5.21
N ASP A 35 23.34 -6.76 -4.48
CA ASP A 35 22.75 -7.24 -3.23
C ASP A 35 21.94 -8.52 -3.48
N GLU A 36 21.93 -9.41 -2.48
CA GLU A 36 20.99 -10.53 -2.46
C GLU A 36 19.55 -9.99 -2.46
N ILE A 37 18.73 -10.52 -3.37
CA ILE A 37 17.32 -10.16 -3.46
C ILE A 37 16.53 -10.88 -2.36
N VAL A 38 16.40 -10.22 -1.22
CA VAL A 38 15.55 -10.67 -0.11
C VAL A 38 14.18 -10.02 -0.24
N LEU A 39 13.12 -10.84 -0.29
CA LEU A 39 11.74 -10.36 -0.21
C LEU A 39 11.35 -10.14 1.25
N GLY A 40 10.73 -9.00 1.54
CA GLY A 40 10.25 -8.66 2.88
C GLY A 40 8.93 -7.92 2.85
N ARG A 41 8.45 -7.56 4.05
CA ARG A 41 7.22 -6.76 4.23
C ARG A 41 5.97 -7.41 3.61
N ALA A 42 5.89 -8.73 3.69
CA ALA A 42 4.77 -9.49 3.14
C ALA A 42 3.43 -9.01 3.72
N GLY A 43 2.48 -8.70 2.83
CA GLY A 43 1.15 -8.20 3.20
C GLY A 43 1.10 -6.69 3.48
N GLU A 44 2.22 -5.97 3.40
CA GLU A 44 2.27 -4.54 3.71
C GLU A 44 2.28 -3.63 2.47
N ILE A 45 2.46 -4.19 1.27
CA ILE A 45 2.75 -3.41 0.06
C ILE A 45 1.63 -3.56 -0.95
N LEU A 46 1.00 -2.45 -1.31
CA LEU A 46 0.08 -2.38 -2.43
C LEU A 46 0.84 -1.95 -3.69
N SER A 47 0.89 -2.84 -4.68
CA SER A 47 1.45 -2.58 -6.01
C SER A 47 0.35 -2.18 -6.98
N CYS A 48 0.47 -0.99 -7.57
CA CYS A 48 -0.41 -0.48 -8.63
C CYS A 48 -0.37 -1.38 -9.87
N PRO A 49 -1.52 -1.68 -10.52
CA PRO A 49 -1.59 -2.62 -11.64
C PRO A 49 -0.99 -2.10 -12.95
N TRP A 50 -0.79 -0.78 -13.10
CA TRP A 50 -0.22 -0.23 -14.34
C TRP A 50 1.30 -0.36 -14.40
N HIS A 51 2.01 0.27 -13.46
CA HIS A 51 3.48 0.41 -13.51
C HIS A 51 4.19 -0.27 -12.34
N GLY A 52 3.45 -1.01 -11.49
CA GLY A 52 4.01 -1.61 -10.28
C GLY A 52 4.39 -0.61 -9.20
N TRP A 53 3.86 0.62 -9.24
CA TRP A 53 4.18 1.63 -8.22
C TRP A 53 3.70 1.16 -6.85
N GLU A 54 4.61 1.11 -5.88
CA GLU A 54 4.37 0.49 -4.57
C GLU A 54 4.05 1.51 -3.48
N TYR A 55 3.09 1.15 -2.63
CA TYR A 55 2.67 1.94 -1.47
C TYR A 55 2.63 1.08 -0.21
N ASP A 56 3.06 1.65 0.93
CA ASP A 56 2.83 1.05 2.24
C ASP A 56 1.34 1.18 2.61
N VAL A 57 0.65 0.06 2.83
CA VAL A 57 -0.82 0.07 3.09
C VAL A 57 -1.21 0.80 4.38
N ARG A 58 -0.29 0.91 5.33
CA ARG A 58 -0.54 1.53 6.65
C ARG A 58 -0.49 3.05 6.59
N THR A 59 0.37 3.59 5.72
CA THR A 59 0.66 5.03 5.66
C THR A 59 0.25 5.68 4.33
N GLY A 60 -0.03 4.86 3.31
CA GLY A 60 -0.27 5.29 1.94
C GLY A 60 0.97 5.86 1.24
N ARG A 61 2.14 5.92 1.89
CA ARG A 61 3.36 6.49 1.30
C ARG A 61 3.93 5.58 0.22
N SER A 62 4.36 6.20 -0.87
CA SER A 62 5.15 5.56 -1.92
C SER A 62 6.45 5.01 -1.37
N LEU A 63 6.89 3.83 -1.82
CA LEU A 63 8.24 3.33 -1.53
C LEU A 63 9.32 4.03 -2.37
N CYS A 64 8.96 4.52 -3.56
CA CYS A 64 9.88 5.18 -4.49
C CYS A 64 10.09 6.67 -4.17
N GLU A 65 9.02 7.37 -3.76
CA GLU A 65 9.04 8.81 -3.44
C GLU A 65 8.22 9.10 -2.17
N PRO A 66 8.67 8.62 -0.98
CA PRO A 66 7.87 8.61 0.25
C PRO A 66 7.44 9.99 0.75
N GLU A 67 8.23 11.03 0.45
CA GLU A 67 7.96 12.40 0.90
C GLU A 67 7.06 13.18 -0.06
N LYS A 68 6.93 12.74 -1.32
CA LYS A 68 6.19 13.47 -2.36
C LYS A 68 4.87 12.79 -2.74
N VAL A 69 4.87 11.47 -2.80
CA VAL A 69 3.77 10.69 -3.36
C VAL A 69 3.15 9.82 -2.26
N ARG A 70 1.88 10.07 -1.97
CA ARG A 70 1.09 9.22 -1.08
C ARG A 70 -0.34 9.06 -1.61
N VAL A 71 -0.89 7.87 -1.46
CA VAL A 71 -2.34 7.67 -1.59
C VAL A 71 -3.01 8.09 -0.28
N ARG A 72 -4.18 8.73 -0.35
CA ARG A 72 -4.94 9.12 0.84
C ARG A 72 -5.35 7.87 1.61
N THR A 73 -5.08 7.85 2.91
CA THR A 73 -5.56 6.83 3.86
C THR A 73 -6.78 7.35 4.59
N TYR A 74 -7.61 6.43 5.08
CA TYR A 74 -8.80 6.72 5.85
C TYR A 74 -8.74 5.97 7.19
N PRO A 75 -9.14 6.59 8.30
CA PRO A 75 -9.30 5.88 9.57
C PRO A 75 -10.28 4.71 9.41
N VAL A 76 -9.91 3.57 9.99
CA VAL A 76 -10.72 2.34 10.00
C VAL A 76 -11.03 1.96 11.43
N LEU A 77 -12.31 1.69 11.69
CA LEU A 77 -12.81 1.17 12.96
C LEU A 77 -13.47 -0.20 12.71
N VAL A 78 -13.20 -1.17 13.58
CA VAL A 78 -13.80 -2.51 13.52
C VAL A 78 -14.62 -2.74 14.77
N GLU A 79 -15.94 -2.84 14.60
CA GLU A 79 -16.92 -3.04 15.68
C GLU A 79 -17.96 -4.06 15.25
N ASP A 80 -18.27 -5.03 16.11
CA ASP A 80 -19.33 -6.02 15.89
C ASP A 80 -19.33 -6.66 14.48
N SER A 81 -18.16 -7.10 14.02
CA SER A 81 -17.94 -7.68 12.68
C SER A 81 -18.21 -6.73 11.49
N ARG A 82 -18.24 -5.41 11.73
CA ARG A 82 -18.34 -4.38 10.70
C ARG A 82 -17.01 -3.64 10.57
N VAL A 83 -16.66 -3.30 9.34
CA VAL A 83 -15.54 -2.40 9.01
C VAL A 83 -16.12 -1.05 8.64
N VAL A 84 -15.84 -0.02 9.44
CA VAL A 84 -16.30 1.35 9.24
C VAL A 84 -15.12 2.19 8.76
N VAL A 85 -15.33 2.96 7.69
CA VAL A 85 -14.31 3.85 7.10
C VAL A 85 -14.78 5.29 7.27
N GLU A 86 -13.96 6.11 7.93
CA GLU A 86 -14.22 7.54 8.05
C GLU A 86 -13.75 8.26 6.79
N MET A 87 -14.69 8.82 6.03
CA MET A 87 -14.39 9.38 4.71
C MET A 87 -13.75 10.77 4.75
N GLY A 88 -13.88 11.50 5.87
CA GLY A 88 -13.34 12.87 6.08
C GLY A 88 -13.89 13.90 5.10
#